data_AF-A0A8C7YSW1-F1
#
_entry.id   AF-A0A8C7YSW1-F1
#
_cell.length_a   1.000
_cell.length_b   1.000
_cell.length_c   1.000
_cell.angle_alpha   90.00
_cell.angle_beta   90.00
_cell.angle_gamma   90.00
#
_symmetry.space_group_name_H-M   'P 1'
#
loop_
_entity.id
_entity.type
_entity.pdbx_description
1 polymer ?
#
loop_
_entity_poly.entity_id
_entity_poly.type
_entity_poly.pdbx_seq_one_letter_code
_entity_poly.pdbx_strand_id
1 'polypeptide(L)'
;MASSMGCRDPANQPSINKILINLCKTSGFKCFPFSLVFAQTRGFKTLKSKTRRVQSALERPVGPEAFTPSFMKGFLTREKGIEVESLDGLLKNKNVPDGQQDAFKRGFAEGFLKAQALTQRTQDSLRRTRIILLILLLVGLYGISKTPFISVRFRTTSGLDSAVDPVQMKNVTFEHVKGVEEAKNELLEVVDFLKNPQKFTALGGKLPKGVLLVGPPGTGKTLLARAVAGEADVPFYYASGSEFDEMFVGVGASRIRNLFREAKANAPCVIFIDELDSVGGKRIESPMHPYSRQTINQLLAEMDGFKTNEGVIIIGATNFPEALDNALIRPGRFDMQVTVPKPDVRGRTEILNWYLKKIKVDPGANIIARGTVGFSGADLENLVNQAALKAAVDGKDMVTMKELEFAKDKILMGPERRSAEIDEKNKIITAYHESGHAIVAYYTKDAMPINKATIMPRGPSLGHVSMLPENDRWSETRSQLLAQMDVSMGGRVAEEMIFGHENITTGASSDFDSATKIAKMMVTRFGMCEKLGVMTYTDMTEQSPETQAAVEQEVRILLKESYDRAKTLLKTHTKEHKNLADALLMYETLDAKEIQLILEGKALETR
;
A
#
# COMPACT_ATOMS: atom_id res chain seq x y z
N MET A 1 -51.39 35.11 -17.30
CA MET A 1 -52.18 34.60 -18.44
C MET A 1 -51.68 33.20 -18.76
N ALA A 2 -52.62 32.28 -18.87
CA ALA A 2 -52.42 30.84 -18.88
C ALA A 2 -51.79 30.31 -20.17
N SER A 3 -51.01 29.24 -20.03
CA SER A 3 -50.85 28.18 -21.02
C SER A 3 -52.13 27.35 -21.11
N SER A 4 -52.55 26.94 -22.31
CA SER A 4 -53.49 25.83 -22.50
C SER A 4 -53.15 25.00 -23.73
N MET A 5 -52.61 23.82 -23.47
CA MET A 5 -52.79 22.63 -24.28
C MET A 5 -53.95 21.82 -23.65
N GLY A 6 -54.72 21.14 -24.49
CA GLY A 6 -55.73 20.13 -24.14
C GLY A 6 -56.52 19.79 -25.41
N CYS A 7 -57.02 18.58 -25.67
CA CYS A 7 -57.04 17.27 -25.02
C CYS A 7 -57.66 16.30 -26.06
N ARG A 8 -57.36 14.99 -26.00
CA ARG A 8 -58.32 13.85 -25.94
C ARG A 8 -57.76 12.54 -26.58
N ASP A 9 -57.70 11.49 -25.73
CA ASP A 9 -57.64 10.04 -26.02
C ASP A 9 -58.99 9.51 -26.58
N PRO A 10 -59.33 8.18 -26.72
CA PRO A 10 -58.62 6.91 -26.38
C PRO A 10 -58.82 5.66 -27.30
N ALA A 11 -58.19 4.55 -26.88
CA ALA A 11 -58.60 3.12 -27.00
C ALA A 11 -58.36 2.33 -28.32
N ASN A 12 -57.54 1.25 -28.25
CA ASN A 12 -57.96 -0.16 -28.12
C ASN A 12 -56.89 -1.16 -28.66
N GLN A 13 -56.53 -2.16 -27.85
CA GLN A 13 -55.74 -3.38 -28.19
C GLN A 13 -56.63 -4.42 -28.92
N PRO A 14 -56.09 -5.38 -29.71
CA PRO A 14 -55.38 -6.61 -29.23
C PRO A 14 -54.14 -6.98 -30.10
N SER A 15 -53.02 -7.51 -29.59
CA SER A 15 -52.70 -8.84 -29.02
C SER A 15 -52.45 -9.98 -30.05
N ILE A 16 -51.24 -10.56 -29.93
CA ILE A 16 -50.86 -11.99 -30.07
C ILE A 16 -50.42 -12.55 -31.45
N ASN A 17 -49.14 -12.97 -31.45
CA ASN A 17 -48.55 -14.13 -32.13
C ASN A 17 -48.85 -14.37 -33.61
N LYS A 18 -47.93 -13.91 -34.46
CA LYS A 18 -47.43 -14.64 -35.63
C LYS A 18 -46.28 -13.82 -36.20
N ILE A 19 -45.08 -14.40 -36.17
CA ILE A 19 -43.91 -14.22 -37.06
C ILE A 19 -42.71 -14.71 -36.23
N LEU A 20 -42.63 -16.03 -36.10
CA LEU A 20 -41.45 -16.73 -35.61
C LEU A 20 -41.46 -18.14 -36.18
N ILE A 21 -41.41 -18.25 -37.51
CA ILE A 21 -41.13 -19.49 -38.21
C ILE A 21 -40.32 -19.14 -39.47
N ASN A 22 -38.99 -19.17 -39.34
CA ASN A 22 -38.04 -19.73 -40.32
C ASN A 22 -36.68 -19.07 -40.14
N LEU A 23 -35.73 -19.84 -39.59
CA LEU A 23 -34.26 -19.81 -39.77
C LEU A 23 -33.56 -20.09 -38.44
N CYS A 24 -33.43 -21.38 -38.11
CA CYS A 24 -32.21 -21.99 -37.57
C CYS A 24 -32.52 -23.41 -37.07
N LYS A 25 -32.66 -24.34 -38.01
CA LYS A 25 -32.39 -25.76 -37.79
C LYS A 25 -31.02 -26.04 -38.40
N THR A 26 -30.00 -26.24 -37.58
CA THR A 26 -28.92 -27.24 -37.75
C THR A 26 -27.92 -27.14 -36.60
N SER A 27 -27.33 -28.28 -36.24
CA SER A 27 -26.36 -28.55 -35.16
C SER A 27 -26.83 -28.31 -33.72
N GLY A 28 -27.30 -29.39 -33.09
CA GLY A 28 -27.62 -29.42 -31.67
C GLY A 28 -26.44 -29.84 -30.80
N PHE A 29 -26.32 -29.23 -29.62
CA PHE A 29 -25.89 -29.85 -28.38
C PHE A 29 -26.48 -29.01 -27.22
N LYS A 30 -27.10 -29.69 -26.25
CA LYS A 30 -27.90 -29.11 -25.16
C LYS A 30 -27.00 -28.60 -24.03
N CYS A 31 -27.16 -27.33 -23.63
CA CYS A 31 -26.66 -26.78 -22.37
C CYS A 31 -27.78 -26.00 -21.68
N PHE A 32 -28.08 -26.33 -20.42
CA PHE A 32 -29.08 -25.70 -19.56
C PHE A 32 -28.68 -24.25 -19.20
N PRO A 33 -29.61 -23.27 -19.21
CA PRO A 33 -29.41 -22.00 -18.51
C PRO A 33 -30.46 -21.81 -17.40
N PHE A 34 -29.98 -21.50 -16.18
CA PHE A 34 -30.76 -20.85 -15.13
C PHE A 34 -30.05 -19.54 -14.81
N SER A 35 -30.58 -18.41 -15.28
CA SER A 35 -30.20 -17.07 -14.82
C SER A 35 -31.47 -16.29 -14.48
N LEU A 36 -31.74 -16.11 -13.18
CA LEU A 36 -32.77 -15.18 -12.72
C LEU A 36 -32.25 -13.74 -12.88
N VAL A 37 -32.92 -12.98 -13.72
CA VAL A 37 -32.76 -11.53 -13.86
C VAL A 37 -33.56 -10.85 -12.74
N PHE A 38 -32.88 -10.10 -11.87
CA PHE A 38 -33.53 -9.23 -10.87
C PHE A 38 -34.02 -7.94 -11.56
N ALA A 39 -35.34 -7.73 -11.56
CA ALA A 39 -35.97 -6.49 -12.03
C ALA A 39 -35.96 -5.43 -10.91
N GLN A 40 -35.31 -4.29 -11.17
CA GLN A 40 -35.25 -3.13 -10.28
C GLN A 40 -36.35 -2.12 -10.64
N THR A 41 -37.35 -1.94 -9.78
CA THR A 41 -38.39 -0.89 -9.93
C THR A 41 -37.96 0.40 -9.22
N ARG A 42 -37.76 1.48 -9.98
CA ARG A 42 -37.46 2.83 -9.46
C ARG A 42 -38.76 3.64 -9.29
N GLY A 43 -39.04 4.06 -8.06
CA GLY A 43 -40.13 5.00 -7.74
C GLY A 43 -39.71 6.46 -7.88
N PHE A 44 -40.57 7.27 -8.52
CA PHE A 44 -40.42 8.71 -8.74
C PHE A 44 -40.49 9.52 -7.42
N LYS A 45 -39.54 10.45 -7.21
CA LYS A 45 -39.58 11.47 -6.15
C LYS A 45 -40.07 12.81 -6.73
N THR A 46 -41.09 13.40 -6.13
CA THR A 46 -41.59 14.74 -6.47
C THR A 46 -40.83 15.82 -5.70
N LEU A 47 -40.36 16.84 -6.44
CA LEU A 47 -39.78 18.08 -5.93
C LEU A 47 -40.90 19.06 -5.54
N LYS A 48 -40.80 19.70 -4.37
CA LYS A 48 -41.63 20.87 -4.00
C LYS A 48 -40.73 22.07 -3.66
N SER A 49 -41.11 23.24 -4.17
CA SER A 49 -40.31 24.45 -4.26
C SER A 49 -40.52 25.46 -3.10
N LYS A 50 -39.38 25.98 -2.61
CA LYS A 50 -39.02 27.34 -2.10
C LYS A 50 -40.03 28.21 -1.30
N THR A 51 -39.52 28.74 -0.18
CA THR A 51 -39.44 30.21 0.04
C THR A 51 -38.28 30.61 0.98
N ARG A 52 -37.74 31.80 0.74
CA ARG A 52 -36.50 32.39 1.30
C ARG A 52 -36.88 33.47 2.34
N ARG A 53 -36.17 33.58 3.47
CA ARG A 53 -36.00 34.85 4.21
C ARG A 53 -34.66 34.86 4.94
N VAL A 54 -34.20 36.08 5.21
CA VAL A 54 -32.82 36.55 5.35
C VAL A 54 -32.47 36.84 6.82
N GLN A 55 -31.16 36.85 7.10
CA GLN A 55 -30.40 37.60 8.12
C GLN A 55 -29.95 36.95 9.44
N SER A 56 -28.61 36.87 9.51
CA SER A 56 -27.69 37.38 10.55
C SER A 56 -27.42 36.57 11.82
N ALA A 57 -26.10 36.46 12.05
CA ALA A 57 -25.37 36.59 13.31
C ALA A 57 -24.81 35.30 13.96
N LEU A 58 -23.47 35.30 13.98
CA LEU A 58 -22.55 34.92 15.06
C LEU A 58 -22.04 33.47 15.14
N GLU A 59 -20.71 33.39 15.03
CA GLU A 59 -19.82 32.24 15.18
C GLU A 59 -19.86 31.59 16.58
N ARG A 60 -19.67 30.25 16.64
CA ARG A 60 -18.72 29.52 17.52
C ARG A 60 -18.80 27.98 17.30
N PRO A 61 -17.78 27.18 17.74
CA PRO A 61 -17.15 26.16 16.91
C PRO A 61 -17.70 24.74 17.03
N VAL A 62 -17.37 23.95 16.01
CA VAL A 62 -17.69 22.54 15.76
C VAL A 62 -16.83 21.62 16.63
N GLY A 63 -17.47 20.69 17.36
CA GLY A 63 -16.86 19.47 17.91
C GLY A 63 -17.21 18.24 17.07
N PRO A 64 -16.42 17.15 17.08
CA PRO A 64 -16.51 16.10 16.07
C PRO A 64 -17.64 15.12 16.38
N GLU A 65 -18.65 15.04 15.50
CA GLU A 65 -19.67 13.99 15.56
C GLU A 65 -19.18 12.70 14.90
N ALA A 66 -19.12 11.63 15.69
CA ALA A 66 -18.87 10.27 15.24
C ALA A 66 -20.06 9.75 14.42
N PHE A 67 -19.77 9.29 13.20
CA PHE A 67 -20.70 8.59 12.33
C PHE A 67 -21.11 7.26 12.96
N THR A 68 -22.37 7.14 13.41
CA THR A 68 -22.97 5.86 13.81
C THR A 68 -24.12 5.52 12.87
N PRO A 69 -24.14 4.33 12.23
CA PRO A 69 -25.21 3.95 11.32
C PRO A 69 -26.54 3.72 12.08
N SER A 70 -27.64 4.19 11.47
CA SER A 70 -28.99 4.32 12.08
C SER A 70 -29.59 3.07 12.70
N PHE A 71 -29.07 1.87 12.43
CA PHE A 71 -29.60 0.62 12.97
C PHE A 71 -29.27 0.42 14.46
N MET A 72 -28.14 0.96 14.95
CA MET A 72 -27.72 0.79 16.36
C MET A 72 -28.32 1.84 17.32
N LYS A 73 -28.87 2.95 16.80
CA LYS A 73 -29.49 4.00 17.63
C LYS A 73 -30.77 3.52 18.34
N GLY A 74 -31.43 2.48 17.83
CA GLY A 74 -32.68 1.95 18.40
C GLY A 74 -32.51 1.01 19.61
N PHE A 75 -31.30 0.50 19.87
CA PHE A 75 -31.07 -0.49 20.93
C PHE A 75 -30.43 0.09 22.20
N LEU A 76 -29.92 1.33 22.16
CA LEU A 76 -29.13 1.94 23.25
C LEU A 76 -29.72 3.20 23.88
N THR A 77 -30.92 3.64 23.49
CA THR A 77 -31.61 4.72 24.20
C THR A 77 -32.47 4.15 25.32
N ARG A 78 -31.85 4.04 26.51
CA ARG A 78 -32.54 3.95 27.81
C ARG A 78 -33.55 5.10 27.90
N GLU A 79 -34.83 4.78 28.04
CA GLU A 79 -35.93 5.74 28.17
C GLU A 79 -35.63 6.77 29.27
N LYS A 80 -35.39 8.03 28.89
CA LYS A 80 -35.52 9.16 29.82
C LYS A 80 -37.02 9.44 29.94
N GLY A 81 -37.55 9.25 31.14
CA GLY A 81 -38.95 9.56 31.47
C GLY A 81 -39.29 11.00 31.11
N ILE A 82 -40.47 11.18 30.52
CA ILE A 82 -41.03 12.48 30.17
C ILE A 82 -41.35 13.22 31.48
N GLU A 83 -40.69 14.36 31.71
CA GLU A 83 -41.07 15.30 32.76
C GLU A 83 -42.48 15.84 32.45
N VAL A 84 -43.45 15.47 33.27
CA VAL A 84 -44.83 15.94 33.14
C VAL A 84 -44.91 17.33 33.77
N GLU A 85 -44.88 18.38 32.94
CA GLU A 85 -45.24 19.73 33.40
C GLU A 85 -46.65 19.70 34.00
N SER A 86 -46.79 20.13 35.26
CA SER A 86 -48.06 20.12 35.95
C SER A 86 -49.05 21.10 35.30
N LEU A 87 -50.32 20.69 35.21
CA LEU A 87 -51.41 21.42 34.56
C LEU A 87 -51.52 22.89 35.01
N ASP A 88 -51.15 23.17 36.26
CA ASP A 88 -51.14 24.52 36.84
C ASP A 88 -50.07 25.43 36.24
N GLY A 89 -48.94 24.88 35.77
CA GLY A 89 -47.90 25.62 35.06
C GLY A 89 -48.34 26.08 33.67
N LEU A 90 -49.12 25.26 32.96
CA LEU A 90 -49.65 25.58 31.64
C LEU A 90 -50.77 26.62 31.68
N LEU A 91 -51.57 26.65 32.75
CA LEU A 91 -52.62 27.66 32.94
C LEU A 91 -52.05 29.04 33.28
N LYS A 92 -50.95 29.11 34.05
CA LYS A 92 -50.26 30.36 34.37
C LYS A 92 -49.50 30.97 33.19
N ASN A 93 -48.88 30.15 32.33
CA ASN A 93 -48.09 30.65 31.20
C ASN A 93 -48.94 31.18 30.02
N LYS A 94 -50.25 30.92 29.99
CA LYS A 94 -51.12 31.32 28.87
C LYS A 94 -52.22 32.35 29.20
N ASN A 95 -52.22 32.96 30.38
CA ASN A 95 -53.14 34.04 30.79
C ASN A 95 -54.59 33.82 30.29
N VAL A 96 -55.21 32.70 30.69
CA VAL A 96 -56.60 32.38 30.34
C VAL A 96 -57.55 33.08 31.32
N PRO A 97 -58.56 33.85 30.86
CA PRO A 97 -59.51 34.54 31.73
C PRO A 97 -60.22 33.56 32.69
N ASP A 98 -60.36 33.95 33.97
CA ASP A 98 -60.80 33.06 35.07
C ASP A 98 -62.16 32.37 34.83
N GLY A 99 -63.02 32.93 33.98
CA GLY A 99 -64.32 32.33 33.62
C GLY A 99 -64.27 31.12 32.66
N GLN A 100 -63.12 30.80 32.04
CA GLN A 100 -63.01 29.71 31.04
C GLN A 100 -62.02 28.59 31.43
N GLN A 101 -61.40 28.68 32.61
CA GLN A 101 -60.40 27.71 33.05
C GLN A 101 -60.99 26.30 33.25
N ASP A 102 -62.24 26.18 33.70
CA ASP A 102 -62.89 24.88 33.91
C ASP A 102 -63.19 24.14 32.59
N ALA A 103 -63.52 24.87 31.52
CA ALA A 103 -63.71 24.28 30.20
C ALA A 103 -62.38 23.77 29.62
N PHE A 104 -61.29 24.51 29.83
CA PHE A 104 -59.95 24.10 29.42
C PHE A 104 -59.45 22.89 30.21
N LYS A 105 -59.63 22.88 31.54
CA LYS A 105 -59.26 21.74 32.39
C LYS A 105 -60.01 20.47 31.99
N ARG A 106 -61.32 20.56 31.72
CA ARG A 106 -62.11 19.42 31.23
C ARG A 106 -61.66 18.96 29.84
N GLY A 107 -61.47 19.88 28.89
CA GLY A 107 -61.01 19.53 27.54
C GLY A 107 -59.60 18.92 27.51
N PHE A 108 -58.69 19.42 28.36
CA PHE A 108 -57.34 18.86 28.50
C PHE A 108 -57.38 17.47 29.15
N ALA A 109 -58.15 17.29 30.21
CA ALA A 109 -58.29 15.98 30.85
C ALA A 109 -58.91 14.94 29.91
N GLU A 110 -59.94 15.31 29.16
CA GLU A 110 -60.58 14.43 28.18
C GLU A 110 -59.62 14.10 27.02
N GLY A 111 -58.87 15.09 26.52
CA GLY A 111 -57.85 14.89 25.49
C GLY A 111 -56.70 13.99 25.96
N PHE A 112 -56.22 14.18 27.20
CA PHE A 112 -55.14 13.40 27.78
C PHE A 112 -55.55 11.94 28.03
N LEU A 113 -56.74 11.70 28.58
CA LEU A 113 -57.28 10.36 28.79
C LEU A 113 -57.49 9.62 27.46
N LYS A 114 -57.98 10.32 26.43
CA LYS A 114 -58.18 9.74 25.09
C LYS A 114 -56.85 9.44 24.40
N ALA A 115 -55.83 10.27 24.60
CA ALA A 115 -54.48 10.00 24.14
C ALA A 115 -53.89 8.77 24.83
N GLN A 116 -53.96 8.66 26.16
CA GLN A 116 -53.50 7.48 26.91
C GLN A 116 -54.18 6.18 26.48
N ALA A 117 -55.50 6.21 26.25
CA ALA A 117 -56.24 5.04 25.78
C ALA A 117 -55.78 4.57 24.38
N LEU A 118 -55.37 5.49 23.51
CA LEU A 118 -54.83 5.16 22.18
C LEU A 118 -53.40 4.60 22.27
N THR A 119 -52.54 5.13 23.15
CA THR A 119 -51.19 4.59 23.38
C THR A 119 -51.22 3.18 23.98
N GLN A 120 -52.18 2.92 24.87
CA GLN A 120 -52.31 1.61 25.52
C GLN A 120 -52.78 0.53 24.52
N ARG A 121 -53.76 0.84 23.65
CA ARG A 121 -54.20 -0.09 22.59
C ARG A 121 -53.11 -0.41 21.57
N THR A 122 -52.24 0.55 21.26
CA THR A 122 -51.11 0.33 20.33
C THR A 122 -49.98 -0.48 20.98
N GLN A 123 -49.68 -0.29 22.27
CA GLN A 123 -48.70 -1.12 22.97
C GLN A 123 -49.17 -2.56 23.18
N ASP A 124 -50.46 -2.80 23.46
CA ASP A 124 -50.99 -4.15 23.64
C ASP A 124 -50.99 -4.96 22.33
N SER A 125 -51.25 -4.33 21.18
CA SER A 125 -51.17 -5.00 19.88
C SER A 125 -49.71 -5.35 19.52
N LEU A 126 -48.76 -4.48 19.85
CA LEU A 126 -47.33 -4.71 19.66
C LEU A 126 -46.78 -5.80 20.59
N ARG A 127 -47.26 -5.88 21.84
CA ARG A 127 -46.89 -6.98 22.75
C ARG A 127 -47.45 -8.32 22.25
N ARG A 128 -48.70 -8.36 21.80
CA ARG A 128 -49.32 -9.58 21.24
C ARG A 128 -48.59 -10.06 19.98
N THR A 129 -48.27 -9.16 19.06
CA THR A 129 -47.51 -9.50 17.84
C THR A 129 -46.09 -9.97 18.13
N ARG A 130 -45.39 -9.35 19.10
CA ARG A 130 -44.06 -9.82 19.55
C ARG A 130 -44.11 -11.20 20.20
N ILE A 131 -45.12 -11.49 21.02
CA ILE A 131 -45.27 -12.81 21.66
C ILE A 131 -45.58 -13.88 20.59
N ILE A 132 -46.44 -13.58 19.61
CA ILE A 132 -46.75 -14.50 18.51
C ILE A 132 -45.50 -14.79 17.65
N LEU A 133 -44.70 -13.77 17.34
CA LEU A 133 -43.43 -13.94 16.61
C LEU A 133 -42.42 -14.79 17.39
N LEU A 134 -42.33 -14.61 18.71
CA LEU A 134 -41.43 -15.37 19.57
C LEU A 134 -41.87 -16.84 19.69
N ILE A 135 -43.18 -17.10 19.76
CA ILE A 135 -43.73 -18.47 19.74
C ILE A 135 -43.49 -19.13 18.38
N LEU A 136 -43.71 -18.42 17.26
CA LEU A 136 -43.43 -18.93 15.91
C LEU A 136 -41.94 -19.27 15.73
N LEU A 137 -41.04 -18.47 16.29
CA LEU A 137 -39.59 -18.72 16.25
C LEU A 137 -39.21 -19.97 17.07
N LEU A 138 -39.81 -20.17 18.25
CA LEU A 138 -39.58 -21.36 19.07
C LEU A 138 -40.15 -22.63 18.42
N VAL A 139 -41.33 -22.56 17.79
CA VAL A 139 -41.92 -23.67 17.04
C VAL A 139 -41.08 -24.00 15.80
N GLY A 140 -40.54 -22.98 15.11
CA GLY A 140 -39.61 -23.17 13.99
C GLY A 140 -38.32 -23.89 14.38
N LEU A 141 -37.70 -23.47 15.50
CA LEU A 141 -36.50 -24.14 16.05
C LEU A 141 -36.79 -25.59 16.50
N TYR A 142 -37.96 -25.83 17.10
CA TYR A 142 -38.37 -27.18 17.50
C TYR A 142 -38.65 -28.09 16.30
N GLY A 143 -39.22 -27.56 15.21
CA GLY A 143 -39.44 -28.29 13.96
C GLY A 143 -38.13 -28.70 13.26
N ILE A 144 -37.12 -27.83 13.29
CA ILE A 144 -35.78 -28.13 12.75
C ILE A 144 -35.08 -29.23 13.57
N SER A 145 -35.28 -29.25 14.89
CA SER A 145 -34.70 -30.26 15.79
C SER A 145 -35.23 -31.70 15.57
N LYS A 146 -36.45 -31.85 15.03
CA LYS A 146 -37.16 -33.14 14.95
C LYS A 146 -37.16 -33.80 13.56
N THR A 147 -36.50 -33.22 12.55
CA THR A 147 -36.40 -33.83 11.20
C THR A 147 -35.01 -34.45 10.98
N PRO A 148 -34.89 -35.76 10.67
CA PRO A 148 -33.59 -36.45 10.60
C PRO A 148 -32.92 -36.35 9.22
N PHE A 149 -33.18 -35.31 8.43
CA PHE A 149 -32.74 -35.24 7.03
C PHE A 149 -31.91 -34.00 6.64
N ILE A 150 -31.56 -33.15 7.61
CA ILE A 150 -30.60 -32.05 7.40
C ILE A 150 -29.58 -32.11 8.54
N SER A 151 -28.72 -33.13 8.51
CA SER A 151 -27.46 -33.12 9.23
C SER A 151 -26.49 -32.16 8.54
N VAL A 152 -26.80 -30.86 8.55
CA VAL A 152 -25.74 -29.86 8.50
C VAL A 152 -25.03 -30.00 9.83
N ARG A 153 -23.93 -30.74 9.80
CA ARG A 153 -22.97 -30.87 10.87
C ARG A 153 -22.49 -29.45 11.19
N PHE A 154 -23.19 -28.76 12.09
CA PHE A 154 -22.68 -27.59 12.79
C PHE A 154 -21.53 -28.12 13.65
N ARG A 155 -20.37 -28.30 13.00
CA ARG A 155 -19.09 -28.36 13.70
C ARG A 155 -19.05 -27.04 14.45
N THR A 156 -19.27 -27.10 15.76
CA THR A 156 -18.62 -26.18 16.68
C THR A 156 -17.16 -26.17 16.25
N THR A 157 -16.75 -25.08 15.61
CA THR A 157 -15.38 -24.82 15.26
C THR A 157 -14.60 -24.77 16.57
N SER A 158 -14.00 -25.89 16.94
CA SER A 158 -12.80 -25.93 17.75
C SER A 158 -11.69 -25.24 16.96
N GLY A 159 -11.79 -23.91 16.81
CA GLY A 159 -10.75 -23.04 16.27
C GLY A 159 -9.74 -22.62 17.35
N LEU A 160 -9.75 -23.30 18.50
CA LEU A 160 -8.82 -23.08 19.60
C LEU A 160 -7.56 -23.94 19.49
N ASP A 161 -7.64 -25.04 18.74
CA ASP A 161 -6.58 -26.05 18.60
C ASP A 161 -6.17 -26.21 17.12
N SER A 162 -5.89 -25.10 16.44
CA SER A 162 -5.04 -25.18 15.25
C SER A 162 -3.64 -25.53 15.75
N ALA A 163 -3.31 -26.82 15.84
CA ALA A 163 -1.94 -27.27 16.04
C ALA A 163 -1.10 -26.62 14.93
N VAL A 164 -0.02 -25.94 15.30
CA VAL A 164 0.90 -25.37 14.32
C VAL A 164 1.78 -26.52 13.87
N ASP A 165 1.29 -27.30 12.91
CA ASP A 165 2.04 -28.43 12.38
C ASP A 165 3.40 -27.92 11.87
N PRO A 166 4.53 -28.55 12.27
CA PRO A 166 5.83 -28.15 11.78
C PRO A 166 5.83 -28.30 10.28
N VAL A 167 6.14 -27.22 9.56
CA VAL A 167 6.01 -27.22 8.12
C VAL A 167 7.14 -28.10 7.56
N GLN A 168 6.83 -29.34 7.17
CA GLN A 168 7.75 -30.21 6.44
C GLN A 168 8.03 -29.59 5.06
N MET A 169 9.06 -28.74 4.97
CA MET A 169 9.49 -28.11 3.73
C MET A 169 10.85 -28.66 3.30
N LYS A 170 11.10 -28.65 1.98
CA LYS A 170 12.43 -28.90 1.39
C LYS A 170 13.51 -28.13 2.15
N ASN A 171 14.59 -28.81 2.54
CA ASN A 171 15.72 -28.26 3.28
C ASN A 171 16.31 -27.04 2.55
N VAL A 172 15.93 -25.84 3.00
CA VAL A 172 16.58 -24.60 2.58
C VAL A 172 17.82 -24.47 3.44
N THR A 173 19.00 -24.35 2.84
CA THR A 173 20.28 -24.14 3.54
C THR A 173 20.84 -22.77 3.24
N PHE A 174 21.95 -22.40 3.87
CA PHE A 174 22.62 -21.12 3.59
C PHE A 174 23.16 -21.01 2.17
N GLU A 175 23.31 -22.11 1.44
CA GLU A 175 23.67 -22.08 0.02
C GLU A 175 22.60 -21.40 -0.85
N HIS A 176 21.33 -21.45 -0.44
CA HIS A 176 20.22 -20.84 -1.17
C HIS A 176 20.06 -19.34 -0.88
N VAL A 177 20.75 -18.81 0.12
CA VAL A 177 20.73 -17.39 0.49
C VAL A 177 21.99 -16.73 -0.04
N LYS A 178 21.81 -15.76 -0.95
CA LYS A 178 22.90 -15.05 -1.65
C LYS A 178 22.88 -13.56 -1.30
N GLY A 179 24.06 -12.93 -1.32
CA GLY A 179 24.20 -11.48 -1.20
C GLY A 179 23.98 -10.87 0.18
N VAL A 180 23.98 -11.68 1.26
CA VAL A 180 23.85 -11.22 2.65
C VAL A 180 24.84 -11.99 3.55
N GLU A 181 26.14 -11.88 3.26
CA GLU A 181 27.16 -12.69 3.92
C GLU A 181 27.39 -12.27 5.38
N GLU A 182 27.26 -10.99 5.71
CA GLU A 182 27.39 -10.48 7.07
C GLU A 182 26.31 -11.08 7.99
N ALA A 183 25.05 -11.01 7.57
CA ALA A 183 23.94 -11.60 8.33
C ALA A 183 24.05 -13.13 8.43
N LYS A 184 24.57 -13.80 7.39
CA LYS A 184 24.84 -15.25 7.43
C LYS A 184 25.91 -15.58 8.45
N ASN A 185 27.00 -14.83 8.50
CA ASN A 185 28.09 -15.06 9.47
C ASN A 185 27.61 -14.90 10.91
N GLU A 186 26.80 -13.89 11.19
CA GLU A 186 26.20 -13.71 12.53
C GLU A 186 25.28 -14.89 12.90
N LEU A 187 24.48 -15.39 11.94
CA LEU A 187 23.57 -16.52 12.16
C LEU A 187 24.27 -17.88 12.16
N LEU A 188 25.50 -18.00 11.63
CA LEU A 188 26.30 -19.23 11.71
C LEU A 188 26.63 -19.59 13.17
N GLU A 189 26.80 -18.60 14.04
CA GLU A 189 27.00 -18.83 15.47
C GLU A 189 25.79 -19.51 16.11
N VAL A 190 24.58 -19.07 15.72
CA VAL A 190 23.30 -19.64 16.15
C VAL A 190 23.18 -21.08 15.68
N VAL A 191 23.58 -21.36 14.44
CA VAL A 191 23.59 -22.72 13.86
C VAL A 191 24.59 -23.64 14.55
N ASP A 192 25.84 -23.21 14.79
CA ASP A 192 26.84 -24.04 15.49
C ASP A 192 26.37 -24.37 16.91
N PHE A 193 25.68 -23.43 17.56
CA PHE A 193 25.07 -23.69 18.87
C PHE A 193 23.97 -24.75 18.78
N LEU A 194 23.03 -24.64 17.83
CA LEU A 194 21.95 -25.63 17.67
C LEU A 194 22.50 -27.03 17.35
N LYS A 195 23.59 -27.13 16.58
CA LYS A 195 24.26 -28.40 16.28
C LYS A 195 25.03 -28.96 17.48
N ASN A 196 25.76 -28.11 18.21
CA ASN A 196 26.71 -28.52 19.24
C ASN A 196 26.53 -27.73 20.56
N PRO A 197 25.38 -27.84 21.25
CA PRO A 197 25.09 -27.02 22.44
C PRO A 197 26.06 -27.26 23.60
N GLN A 198 26.64 -28.47 23.69
CA GLN A 198 27.58 -28.85 24.75
C GLN A 198 28.90 -28.05 24.69
N LYS A 199 29.40 -27.77 23.47
CA LYS A 199 30.63 -27.01 23.24
C LYS A 199 30.57 -25.61 23.86
N PHE A 200 29.42 -24.96 23.73
CA PHE A 200 29.18 -23.62 24.28
C PHE A 200 28.85 -23.67 25.77
N THR A 201 28.08 -24.66 26.21
CA THR A 201 27.72 -24.83 27.64
C THR A 201 28.96 -25.11 28.50
N ALA A 202 29.93 -25.87 28.00
CA ALA A 202 31.18 -26.18 28.71
C ALA A 202 32.02 -24.94 29.04
N LEU A 203 31.94 -23.90 28.21
CA LEU A 203 32.64 -22.63 28.40
C LEU A 203 31.77 -21.59 29.16
N GLY A 204 30.56 -21.96 29.59
CA GLY A 204 29.62 -21.04 30.22
C GLY A 204 28.91 -20.09 29.25
N GLY A 205 29.01 -20.34 27.94
CA GLY A 205 28.30 -19.62 26.90
C GLY A 205 26.79 -19.81 27.03
N LYS A 206 26.04 -18.72 26.91
CA LYS A 206 24.57 -18.73 26.96
C LYS A 206 24.02 -18.51 25.55
N LEU A 207 22.97 -19.25 25.22
CA LEU A 207 22.26 -19.09 23.96
C LEU A 207 21.52 -17.74 23.94
N PRO A 208 21.62 -16.95 22.85
CA PRO A 208 20.69 -15.83 22.65
C PRO A 208 19.27 -16.36 22.59
N LYS A 209 18.39 -15.84 23.43
CA LYS A 209 16.99 -16.31 23.50
C LYS A 209 16.21 -15.93 22.25
N GLY A 210 16.59 -14.83 21.60
CA GLY A 210 15.87 -14.30 20.47
C GLY A 210 16.76 -13.51 19.53
N VAL A 211 16.61 -13.78 18.24
CA VAL A 211 17.26 -13.04 17.16
C VAL A 211 16.22 -12.19 16.45
N LEU A 212 16.47 -10.89 16.29
CA LEU A 212 15.63 -9.99 15.52
C LEU A 212 16.29 -9.69 14.18
N LEU A 213 15.66 -10.14 13.09
CA LEU A 213 16.03 -9.81 11.72
C LEU A 213 15.38 -8.48 11.32
N VAL A 214 16.19 -7.47 11.10
CA VAL A 214 15.74 -6.11 10.78
C VAL A 214 16.12 -5.77 9.36
N GLY A 215 15.17 -5.29 8.56
CA GLY A 215 15.53 -4.72 7.26
C GLY A 215 14.34 -4.51 6.33
N PRO A 216 14.56 -3.90 5.16
CA PRO A 216 13.50 -3.62 4.20
C PRO A 216 12.72 -4.88 3.76
N PRO A 217 11.48 -4.73 3.25
CA PRO A 217 10.75 -5.86 2.70
C PRO A 217 11.49 -6.47 1.49
N GLY A 218 11.31 -7.77 1.28
CA GLY A 218 11.88 -8.48 0.12
C GLY A 218 13.39 -8.76 0.17
N THR A 219 14.07 -8.50 1.29
CA THR A 219 15.51 -8.81 1.44
C THR A 219 15.82 -10.27 1.83
N GLY A 220 14.79 -11.10 2.02
CA GLY A 220 14.96 -12.53 2.30
C GLY A 220 15.03 -12.89 3.79
N LYS A 221 14.50 -12.07 4.70
CA LYS A 221 14.45 -12.36 6.15
C LYS A 221 13.83 -13.73 6.46
N THR A 222 12.66 -14.02 5.90
CA THR A 222 11.97 -15.32 6.04
C THR A 222 12.77 -16.47 5.44
N LEU A 223 13.45 -16.25 4.30
CA LEU A 223 14.31 -17.24 3.66
C LEU A 223 15.53 -17.54 4.54
N LEU A 224 16.12 -16.52 5.14
CA LEU A 224 17.28 -16.62 6.02
C LEU A 224 16.95 -17.37 7.32
N ALA A 225 15.82 -17.09 7.94
CA ALA A 225 15.36 -17.83 9.13
C ALA A 225 15.12 -19.32 8.83
N ARG A 226 14.56 -19.61 7.65
CA ARG A 226 14.39 -21.01 7.18
C ARG A 226 15.73 -21.68 6.90
N ALA A 227 16.70 -20.94 6.36
CA ALA A 227 18.05 -21.44 6.14
C ALA A 227 18.77 -21.79 7.44
N VAL A 228 18.58 -21.01 8.52
CA VAL A 228 19.13 -21.33 9.86
C VAL A 228 18.63 -22.69 10.35
N ALA A 229 17.32 -22.93 10.28
CA ALA A 229 16.74 -24.19 10.73
C ALA A 229 17.15 -25.38 9.85
N GLY A 230 17.18 -25.19 8.52
CA GLY A 230 17.61 -26.23 7.58
C GLY A 230 19.11 -26.53 7.65
N GLU A 231 19.94 -25.54 7.97
CA GLU A 231 21.38 -25.74 8.20
C GLU A 231 21.62 -26.50 9.50
N ALA A 232 20.86 -26.20 10.57
CA ALA A 232 20.91 -26.87 11.86
C ALA A 232 20.20 -28.23 11.91
N ASP A 233 19.43 -28.59 10.88
CA ASP A 233 18.59 -29.80 10.81
C ASP A 233 17.59 -29.92 11.98
N VAL A 234 16.93 -28.81 12.32
CA VAL A 234 15.94 -28.72 13.42
C VAL A 234 14.54 -28.34 12.90
N PRO A 235 13.45 -28.72 13.60
CA PRO A 235 12.11 -28.29 13.24
C PRO A 235 11.94 -26.77 13.18
N PHE A 236 11.18 -26.30 12.20
CA PHE A 236 10.89 -24.89 11.97
C PHE A 236 9.39 -24.62 12.14
N TYR A 237 9.05 -23.81 13.15
CA TYR A 237 7.70 -23.31 13.38
C TYR A 237 7.56 -21.92 12.80
N TYR A 238 6.60 -21.74 11.90
CA TYR A 238 6.28 -20.44 11.29
C TYR A 238 5.00 -19.88 11.89
N ALA A 239 5.02 -18.62 12.29
CA ALA A 239 3.82 -17.86 12.60
C ALA A 239 3.92 -16.45 12.04
N SER A 240 2.81 -15.91 11.54
CA SER A 240 2.75 -14.49 11.17
C SER A 240 2.32 -13.66 12.38
N GLY A 241 2.96 -12.52 12.62
CA GLY A 241 2.57 -11.57 13.66
C GLY A 241 1.08 -11.20 13.54
N SER A 242 0.61 -11.01 12.32
CA SER A 242 -0.78 -10.66 12.01
C SER A 242 -1.79 -11.74 12.46
N GLU A 243 -1.38 -13.00 12.64
CA GLU A 243 -2.25 -14.07 13.15
C GLU A 243 -2.56 -13.95 14.65
N PHE A 244 -1.79 -13.14 15.38
CA PHE A 244 -2.00 -12.92 16.81
C PHE A 244 -2.78 -11.64 17.12
N ASP A 245 -2.97 -10.77 16.13
CA ASP A 245 -3.77 -9.55 16.24
C ASP A 245 -5.23 -9.83 15.86
N GLU A 246 -6.00 -10.40 16.80
CA GLU A 246 -7.41 -10.72 16.59
C GLU A 246 -8.36 -9.84 17.39
N MET A 247 -9.59 -9.65 16.87
CA MET A 247 -10.65 -8.90 17.54
C MET A 247 -11.15 -9.57 18.84
N PHE A 248 -10.94 -10.87 18.99
CA PHE A 248 -11.41 -11.63 20.15
C PHE A 248 -10.37 -11.63 21.27
N VAL A 249 -10.81 -11.19 22.45
CA VAL A 249 -9.97 -11.06 23.64
C VAL A 249 -9.35 -12.41 24.03
N GLY A 250 -8.03 -12.43 24.20
CA GLY A 250 -7.31 -13.59 24.70
C GLY A 250 -7.03 -14.70 23.68
N VAL A 251 -7.56 -14.62 22.45
CA VAL A 251 -7.28 -15.63 21.41
C VAL A 251 -5.81 -15.57 20.97
N GLY A 252 -5.29 -14.36 20.69
CA GLY A 252 -3.86 -14.18 20.36
C GLY A 252 -2.92 -14.70 21.46
N ALA A 253 -3.21 -14.36 22.72
CA ALA A 253 -2.45 -14.86 23.86
C ALA A 253 -2.55 -16.39 24.04
N SER A 254 -3.66 -17.02 23.69
CA SER A 254 -3.80 -18.48 23.72
C SER A 254 -2.97 -19.15 22.62
N ARG A 255 -2.95 -18.59 21.41
CA ARG A 255 -2.14 -19.10 20.29
C ARG A 255 -0.66 -19.05 20.57
N ILE A 256 -0.17 -17.94 21.15
CA ILE A 256 1.24 -17.82 21.58
C ILE A 256 1.57 -18.93 22.60
N ARG A 257 0.71 -19.15 23.60
CA ARG A 257 0.93 -20.23 24.58
C ARG A 257 0.99 -21.60 23.93
N ASN A 258 0.12 -21.89 22.97
CA ASN A 258 0.09 -23.17 22.27
C ASN A 258 1.33 -23.36 21.38
N LEU A 259 1.71 -22.35 20.59
CA LEU A 259 2.93 -22.34 19.78
C LEU A 259 4.17 -22.66 20.61
N PHE A 260 4.32 -21.99 21.76
CA PHE A 260 5.47 -22.19 22.64
C PHE A 260 5.43 -23.55 23.34
N ARG A 261 4.25 -24.08 23.68
CA ARG A 261 4.10 -25.42 24.25
C ARG A 261 4.53 -26.50 23.25
N GLU A 262 4.12 -26.37 21.99
CA GLU A 262 4.49 -27.31 20.92
C GLU A 262 5.98 -27.24 20.59
N ALA A 263 6.55 -26.03 20.51
CA ALA A 263 7.98 -25.84 20.29
C ALA A 263 8.83 -26.44 21.43
N LYS A 264 8.41 -26.24 22.70
CA LYS A 264 9.08 -26.83 23.87
C LYS A 264 9.04 -28.36 23.85
N ALA A 265 7.96 -28.95 23.35
CA ALA A 265 7.83 -30.41 23.24
C ALA A 265 8.75 -31.02 22.16
N ASN A 266 9.12 -30.23 21.15
CA ASN A 266 9.93 -30.66 20.00
C ASN A 266 11.31 -29.99 19.95
N ALA A 267 11.85 -29.59 21.10
CA ALA A 267 13.18 -28.99 21.17
C ALA A 267 14.30 -30.02 20.89
N PRO A 268 15.41 -29.63 20.22
CA PRO A 268 15.75 -28.28 19.76
C PRO A 268 14.96 -27.86 18.51
N CYS A 269 14.48 -26.61 18.46
CA CYS A 269 13.69 -26.10 17.34
C CYS A 269 13.83 -24.58 17.17
N VAL A 270 13.39 -24.07 16.02
CA VAL A 270 13.36 -22.64 15.71
C VAL A 270 11.90 -22.18 15.56
N ILE A 271 11.54 -21.13 16.29
CA ILE A 271 10.26 -20.42 16.14
C ILE A 271 10.51 -19.15 15.35
N PHE A 272 9.89 -18.99 14.19
CA PHE A 272 9.95 -17.78 13.39
C PHE A 272 8.63 -17.01 13.46
N ILE A 273 8.71 -15.72 13.83
CA ILE A 273 7.59 -14.78 13.85
C ILE A 273 7.85 -13.70 12.81
N ASP A 274 7.14 -13.75 11.68
CA ASP A 274 7.19 -12.69 10.66
C ASP A 274 6.33 -11.49 11.07
N GLU A 275 6.55 -10.31 10.46
CA GLU A 275 5.77 -9.10 10.73
C GLU A 275 5.61 -8.79 12.23
N LEU A 276 6.70 -8.92 13.01
CA LEU A 276 6.64 -8.78 14.46
C LEU A 276 6.06 -7.42 14.90
N ASP A 277 6.16 -6.39 14.07
CA ASP A 277 5.60 -5.06 14.28
C ASP A 277 4.07 -5.02 14.37
N SER A 278 3.35 -6.01 13.82
CA SER A 278 1.89 -6.08 13.97
C SER A 278 1.47 -6.37 15.40
N VAL A 279 2.24 -7.20 16.12
CA VAL A 279 1.97 -7.53 17.52
C VAL A 279 2.78 -6.65 18.44
N GLY A 280 4.03 -6.37 18.10
CA GLY A 280 5.05 -5.81 18.99
C GLY A 280 5.13 -4.29 18.99
N GLY A 281 4.15 -3.59 18.42
CA GLY A 281 4.15 -2.13 18.30
C GLY A 281 4.24 -1.39 19.64
N LYS A 282 4.83 -0.18 19.61
CA LYS A 282 4.91 0.73 20.75
C LYS A 282 3.54 0.95 21.37
N ARG A 283 3.55 1.12 22.69
CA ARG A 283 2.36 1.35 23.53
C ARG A 283 1.67 2.64 23.12
N ILE A 284 0.75 2.57 22.17
CA ILE A 284 -0.19 3.65 21.91
C ILE A 284 -1.42 3.36 22.76
N GLU A 285 -1.79 4.31 23.62
CA GLU A 285 -3.08 4.31 24.31
C GLU A 285 -4.19 4.62 23.31
N SER A 286 -4.57 3.62 22.51
CA SER A 286 -5.78 3.70 21.70
C SER A 286 -6.95 3.12 22.50
N PRO A 287 -8.03 3.89 22.73
CA PRO A 287 -9.25 3.38 23.37
C PRO A 287 -9.96 2.28 22.54
N MET A 288 -9.60 2.12 21.26
CA MET A 288 -10.21 1.14 20.35
C MET A 288 -9.63 -0.27 20.46
N HIS A 289 -8.36 -0.45 20.84
CA HIS A 289 -7.71 -1.77 20.86
C HIS A 289 -6.92 -2.04 22.15
N PRO A 290 -7.60 -2.21 23.30
CA PRO A 290 -6.93 -2.56 24.57
C PRO A 290 -6.31 -3.97 24.58
N TYR A 291 -6.70 -4.85 23.65
CA TYR A 291 -6.41 -6.28 23.67
C TYR A 291 -5.08 -6.68 23.02
N SER A 292 -4.57 -5.90 22.07
CA SER A 292 -3.24 -6.10 21.47
C SER A 292 -2.14 -6.19 22.54
N ARG A 293 -2.32 -5.44 23.65
CA ARG A 293 -1.43 -5.46 24.83
C ARG A 293 -1.34 -6.82 25.52
N GLN A 294 -2.44 -7.58 25.57
CA GLN A 294 -2.46 -8.87 26.26
C GLN A 294 -1.60 -9.90 25.52
N THR A 295 -1.66 -9.87 24.19
CA THR A 295 -0.88 -10.75 23.30
C THR A 295 0.62 -10.48 23.44
N ILE A 296 1.06 -9.22 23.44
CA ILE A 296 2.48 -8.86 23.67
C ILE A 296 2.97 -9.33 25.03
N ASN A 297 2.22 -9.03 26.09
CA ASN A 297 2.63 -9.41 27.45
C ASN A 297 2.76 -10.92 27.59
N GLN A 298 1.91 -11.68 26.90
CA GLN A 298 2.04 -13.14 26.87
C GLN A 298 3.30 -13.59 26.13
N LEU A 299 3.64 -12.97 24.98
CA LEU A 299 4.90 -13.25 24.29
C LEU A 299 6.10 -12.99 25.20
N LEU A 300 6.12 -11.84 25.89
CA LEU A 300 7.17 -11.48 26.83
C LEU A 300 7.28 -12.48 27.99
N ALA A 301 6.15 -12.90 28.55
CA ALA A 301 6.12 -13.88 29.62
C ALA A 301 6.66 -15.25 29.18
N GLU A 302 6.34 -15.69 27.95
CA GLU A 302 6.88 -16.94 27.41
C GLU A 302 8.39 -16.85 27.11
N MET A 303 8.88 -15.71 26.60
CA MET A 303 10.31 -15.46 26.36
C MET A 303 11.13 -15.41 27.66
N ASP A 304 10.60 -14.74 28.69
CA ASP A 304 11.23 -14.69 30.01
C ASP A 304 11.21 -16.06 30.68
N GLY A 305 10.16 -16.86 30.43
CA GLY A 305 9.95 -18.20 30.98
C GLY A 305 10.91 -19.29 30.49
N PHE A 306 11.69 -19.07 29.42
CA PHE A 306 12.67 -20.06 28.97
C PHE A 306 13.88 -20.17 29.91
N LYS A 307 14.27 -21.41 30.20
CA LYS A 307 15.63 -21.69 30.67
C LYS A 307 16.59 -21.61 29.47
N THR A 308 17.77 -21.04 29.69
CA THR A 308 18.74 -20.70 28.64
C THR A 308 19.27 -21.91 27.85
N ASN A 309 19.01 -23.14 28.31
CA ASN A 309 19.51 -24.39 27.72
C ASN A 309 18.40 -25.30 27.19
N GLU A 310 17.16 -24.81 27.03
CA GLU A 310 16.05 -25.62 26.47
C GLU A 310 16.17 -25.87 24.96
N GLY A 311 17.13 -25.24 24.26
CA GLY A 311 17.39 -25.48 22.84
C GLY A 311 16.35 -24.89 21.88
N VAL A 312 15.51 -23.97 22.37
CA VAL A 312 14.50 -23.27 21.57
C VAL A 312 15.01 -21.87 21.25
N ILE A 313 15.00 -21.49 19.97
CA ILE A 313 15.41 -20.15 19.50
C ILE A 313 14.24 -19.45 18.83
N ILE A 314 14.02 -18.19 19.19
CA ILE A 314 13.02 -17.35 18.53
C ILE A 314 13.72 -16.44 17.53
N ILE A 315 13.22 -16.41 16.30
CA ILE A 315 13.65 -15.47 15.27
C ILE A 315 12.46 -14.58 14.92
N GLY A 316 12.54 -13.29 15.20
CA GLY A 316 11.54 -12.30 14.79
C GLY A 316 12.01 -11.57 13.54
N ALA A 317 11.11 -11.24 12.61
CA ALA A 317 11.42 -10.36 11.49
C ALA A 317 10.56 -9.09 11.55
N THR A 318 11.17 -7.94 11.25
CA THR A 318 10.45 -6.67 11.12
C THR A 318 11.05 -5.78 10.04
N ASN A 319 10.21 -4.93 9.44
CA ASN A 319 10.64 -3.86 8.54
C ASN A 319 10.90 -2.54 9.30
N PHE A 320 10.32 -2.38 10.49
CA PHE A 320 10.29 -1.12 11.24
C PHE A 320 10.75 -1.36 12.70
N PRO A 321 12.06 -1.50 12.94
CA PRO A 321 12.59 -1.74 14.28
C PRO A 321 12.20 -0.63 15.26
N GLU A 322 12.08 0.61 14.80
CA GLU A 322 11.67 1.77 15.59
C GLU A 322 10.20 1.75 16.03
N ALA A 323 9.36 0.95 15.38
CA ALA A 323 7.95 0.79 15.74
C ALA A 323 7.75 -0.19 16.90
N LEU A 324 8.75 -1.03 17.20
CA LEU A 324 8.66 -2.06 18.25
C LEU A 324 8.74 -1.47 19.67
N ASP A 325 8.08 -2.13 20.63
CA ASP A 325 8.23 -1.85 22.06
C ASP A 325 9.64 -2.20 22.53
N ASN A 326 10.31 -1.26 23.20
CA ASN A 326 11.64 -1.43 23.80
C ASN A 326 11.70 -2.64 24.77
N ALA A 327 10.55 -3.08 25.29
CA ALA A 327 10.45 -4.30 26.08
C ALA A 327 10.89 -5.55 25.29
N LEU A 328 10.59 -5.66 23.99
CA LEU A 328 10.95 -6.82 23.18
C LEU A 328 12.46 -6.89 22.91
N ILE A 329 13.10 -5.73 22.73
CA ILE A 329 14.51 -5.58 22.34
C ILE A 329 15.46 -5.66 23.56
N ARG A 330 14.92 -5.82 24.77
CA ARG A 330 15.73 -5.86 25.99
C ARG A 330 16.56 -7.15 26.06
N PRO A 331 17.80 -7.10 26.58
CA PRO A 331 18.61 -8.30 26.80
C PRO A 331 17.86 -9.39 27.56
N GLY A 332 17.96 -10.63 27.07
CA GLY A 332 17.19 -11.78 27.55
C GLY A 332 15.89 -12.06 26.78
N ARG A 333 15.57 -11.27 25.75
CA ARG A 333 14.45 -11.48 24.82
C ARG A 333 14.99 -11.52 23.40
N PHE A 334 14.79 -10.47 22.59
CA PHE A 334 15.51 -10.29 21.33
C PHE A 334 16.84 -9.59 21.62
N ASP A 335 17.79 -10.37 22.14
CA ASP A 335 19.11 -9.89 22.55
C ASP A 335 20.09 -9.73 21.37
N MET A 336 19.90 -10.51 20.30
CA MET A 336 20.67 -10.37 19.07
C MET A 336 19.85 -9.65 18.00
N GLN A 337 20.43 -8.62 17.39
CA GLN A 337 19.81 -7.90 16.27
C GLN A 337 20.69 -8.03 15.05
N VAL A 338 20.16 -8.67 14.00
CA VAL A 338 20.87 -8.88 12.73
C VAL A 338 20.21 -8.01 11.68
N THR A 339 20.99 -7.10 11.09
CA THR A 339 20.49 -6.22 10.03
C THR A 339 20.63 -6.92 8.68
N VAL A 340 19.54 -6.99 7.92
CA VAL A 340 19.46 -7.56 6.56
C VAL A 340 19.22 -6.41 5.58
N PRO A 341 20.29 -5.74 5.09
CA PRO A 341 20.17 -4.62 4.18
C PRO A 341 19.71 -5.06 2.79
N LYS A 342 19.46 -4.07 1.91
CA LYS A 342 19.34 -4.34 0.48
C LYS A 342 20.69 -4.83 -0.06
N PRO A 343 20.71 -5.74 -1.05
CA PRO A 343 21.95 -6.28 -1.60
C PRO A 343 22.75 -5.24 -2.40
N ASP A 344 24.07 -5.26 -2.22
CA ASP A 344 25.05 -4.52 -3.02
C ASP A 344 25.17 -5.09 -4.44
N VAL A 345 25.90 -4.41 -5.35
CA VAL A 345 26.15 -4.89 -6.73
C VAL A 345 26.57 -6.37 -6.77
N ARG A 346 27.50 -6.78 -5.90
CA ARG A 346 27.97 -8.17 -5.82
C ARG A 346 26.85 -9.10 -5.39
N GLY A 347 26.13 -8.76 -4.32
CA GLY A 347 24.99 -9.54 -3.85
C GLY A 347 23.87 -9.66 -4.89
N ARG A 348 23.55 -8.56 -5.58
CA ARG A 348 22.58 -8.57 -6.69
C ARG A 348 23.02 -9.48 -7.83
N THR A 349 24.31 -9.47 -8.16
CA THR A 349 24.88 -10.36 -9.20
C THR A 349 24.74 -11.83 -8.80
N GLU A 350 25.03 -12.18 -7.55
CA GLU A 350 24.87 -13.54 -7.06
C GLU A 350 23.41 -14.00 -7.03
N ILE A 351 22.50 -13.13 -6.56
CA ILE A 351 21.05 -13.39 -6.53
C ILE A 351 20.53 -13.58 -7.96
N LEU A 352 20.87 -12.67 -8.88
CA LEU A 352 20.48 -12.80 -10.29
C LEU A 352 21.02 -14.09 -10.89
N ASN A 353 22.31 -14.40 -10.71
CA ASN A 353 22.91 -15.64 -11.21
C ASN A 353 22.22 -16.88 -10.64
N TRP A 354 21.78 -16.85 -9.39
CA TRP A 354 21.03 -17.94 -8.78
C TRP A 354 19.68 -18.17 -9.46
N TYR A 355 18.91 -17.10 -9.72
CA TYR A 355 17.61 -17.21 -10.39
C TYR A 355 17.73 -17.47 -11.88
N LEU A 356 18.74 -16.89 -12.55
CA LEU A 356 19.03 -17.11 -13.97
C LEU A 356 19.39 -18.57 -14.27
N LYS A 357 20.06 -19.28 -13.35
CA LYS A 357 20.32 -20.73 -13.48
C LYS A 357 19.06 -21.59 -13.57
N LYS A 358 17.92 -21.09 -13.09
CA LYS A 358 16.64 -21.81 -13.11
C LYS A 358 15.90 -21.67 -14.45
N ILE A 359 16.36 -20.79 -15.34
CA ILE A 359 15.74 -20.49 -16.63
C ILE A 359 16.76 -20.63 -17.77
N LYS A 360 16.27 -20.71 -19.02
CA LYS A 360 17.13 -20.67 -20.21
C LYS A 360 17.47 -19.22 -20.55
N VAL A 361 18.73 -18.83 -20.38
CA VAL A 361 19.21 -17.46 -20.61
C VAL A 361 20.50 -17.46 -21.45
N ASP A 362 20.69 -16.39 -22.23
CA ASP A 362 21.93 -16.11 -22.94
C ASP A 362 23.07 -15.72 -21.95
N PRO A 363 24.28 -16.32 -22.05
CA PRO A 363 25.42 -16.03 -21.15
C PRO A 363 25.89 -14.57 -21.07
N GLY A 364 25.42 -13.67 -21.95
CA GLY A 364 25.72 -12.23 -21.90
C GLY A 364 25.04 -11.41 -20.79
N ALA A 365 24.17 -12.01 -19.97
CA ALA A 365 23.28 -11.31 -19.03
C ALA A 365 23.93 -10.69 -17.76
N ASN A 366 25.26 -10.60 -17.68
CA ASN A 366 25.97 -10.10 -16.48
C ASN A 366 25.82 -8.58 -16.22
N ILE A 367 25.25 -7.81 -17.15
CA ILE A 367 25.23 -6.34 -17.06
C ILE A 367 24.05 -5.78 -16.24
N ILE A 368 22.99 -6.56 -16.00
CA ILE A 368 21.74 -6.06 -15.41
C ILE A 368 21.89 -5.68 -13.93
N ALA A 369 22.77 -6.34 -13.18
CA ALA A 369 22.95 -6.08 -11.75
C ALA A 369 23.33 -4.61 -11.44
N ARG A 370 24.00 -3.94 -12.38
CA ARG A 370 24.33 -2.50 -12.30
C ARG A 370 23.08 -1.63 -12.47
N GLY A 371 22.14 -2.06 -13.31
CA GLY A 371 20.90 -1.33 -13.61
C GLY A 371 19.79 -1.51 -12.58
N THR A 372 19.97 -2.42 -11.62
CA THR A 372 18.99 -2.73 -10.59
C THR A 372 19.39 -2.16 -9.23
N VAL A 373 19.93 -0.93 -9.20
CA VAL A 373 20.31 -0.27 -7.94
C VAL A 373 19.08 -0.14 -7.04
N GLY A 374 19.22 -0.54 -5.77
CA GLY A 374 18.15 -0.44 -4.78
C GLY A 374 17.06 -1.52 -4.88
N PHE A 375 17.20 -2.50 -5.79
CA PHE A 375 16.31 -3.66 -5.86
C PHE A 375 16.54 -4.59 -4.66
N SER A 376 15.46 -5.11 -4.11
CA SER A 376 15.50 -6.20 -3.12
C SER A 376 15.69 -7.56 -3.79
N GLY A 377 15.97 -8.61 -3.01
CA GLY A 377 16.08 -9.97 -3.55
C GLY A 377 14.78 -10.44 -4.22
N ALA A 378 13.62 -10.06 -3.65
CA ALA A 378 12.31 -10.33 -4.22
C ALA A 378 12.08 -9.56 -5.54
N ASP A 379 12.56 -8.33 -5.66
CA ASP A 379 12.46 -7.56 -6.91
C ASP A 379 13.29 -8.20 -8.02
N LEU A 380 14.47 -8.74 -7.69
CA LEU A 380 15.34 -9.45 -8.65
C LEU A 380 14.72 -10.78 -9.09
N GLU A 381 14.11 -11.53 -8.18
CA GLU A 381 13.34 -12.74 -8.52
C GLU A 381 12.19 -12.41 -9.48
N ASN A 382 11.44 -11.34 -9.17
CA ASN A 382 10.35 -10.89 -10.02
C ASN A 382 10.87 -10.41 -11.39
N LEU A 383 12.01 -9.71 -11.46
CA LEU A 383 12.62 -9.28 -12.72
C LEU A 383 12.91 -10.48 -13.64
N VAL A 384 13.55 -11.52 -13.11
CA VAL A 384 13.87 -12.73 -13.88
C VAL A 384 12.58 -13.43 -14.34
N ASN A 385 11.58 -13.51 -13.47
CA ASN A 385 10.28 -14.11 -13.82
C ASN A 385 9.55 -13.31 -14.93
N GLN A 386 9.51 -11.98 -14.82
CA GLN A 386 8.89 -11.13 -15.85
C GLN A 386 9.61 -11.22 -17.19
N ALA A 387 10.94 -11.34 -17.18
CA ALA A 387 11.73 -11.54 -18.40
C ALA A 387 11.43 -12.87 -19.07
N ALA A 388 11.33 -13.95 -18.29
CA ALA A 388 10.96 -15.28 -18.78
C ALA A 388 9.53 -15.29 -19.37
N LEU A 389 8.57 -14.66 -18.69
CA LEU A 389 7.21 -14.51 -19.20
C LEU A 389 7.18 -13.71 -20.51
N LYS A 390 7.97 -12.64 -20.61
CA LYS A 390 8.07 -11.84 -21.83
C LYS A 390 8.66 -12.65 -22.99
N ALA A 391 9.75 -13.40 -22.76
CA ALA A 391 10.33 -14.27 -23.77
C ALA A 391 9.33 -15.33 -24.26
N ALA A 392 8.56 -15.91 -23.35
CA ALA A 392 7.52 -16.89 -23.69
C ALA A 392 6.38 -16.28 -24.53
N VAL A 393 5.93 -15.07 -24.20
CA VAL A 393 4.91 -14.34 -24.98
C VAL A 393 5.43 -14.00 -26.38
N ASP A 394 6.71 -13.65 -26.50
CA ASP A 394 7.34 -13.33 -27.78
C ASP A 394 7.75 -14.58 -28.59
N GLY A 395 7.48 -15.79 -28.07
CA GLY A 395 7.80 -17.05 -28.73
C GLY A 395 9.30 -17.35 -28.84
N LYS A 396 10.13 -16.81 -27.93
CA LYS A 396 11.58 -17.02 -27.91
C LYS A 396 11.95 -18.24 -27.06
N ASP A 397 12.95 -19.00 -27.51
CA ASP A 397 13.44 -20.19 -26.81
C ASP A 397 14.33 -19.88 -25.59
N MET A 398 14.93 -18.68 -25.55
CA MET A 398 15.84 -18.22 -24.51
C MET A 398 15.59 -16.75 -24.16
N VAL A 399 15.82 -16.41 -22.89
CA VAL A 399 15.76 -15.03 -22.41
C VAL A 399 17.04 -14.31 -22.84
N THR A 400 16.90 -13.17 -23.53
CA THR A 400 18.02 -12.30 -23.91
C THR A 400 18.07 -11.04 -23.03
N MET A 401 19.12 -10.23 -23.20
CA MET A 401 19.25 -8.95 -22.51
C MET A 401 18.03 -8.03 -22.75
N LYS A 402 17.42 -8.08 -23.95
CA LYS A 402 16.26 -7.25 -24.29
C LYS A 402 15.05 -7.52 -23.39
N GLU A 403 14.77 -8.79 -23.07
CA GLU A 403 13.66 -9.14 -22.18
C GLU A 403 13.95 -8.78 -20.72
N LEU A 404 15.21 -8.89 -20.30
CA LEU A 404 15.63 -8.51 -18.96
C LEU A 404 15.56 -6.99 -18.75
N GLU A 405 15.96 -6.21 -19.75
CA GLU A 405 15.79 -4.75 -19.73
C GLU A 405 14.31 -4.35 -19.75
N PHE A 406 13.50 -5.02 -20.57
CA PHE A 406 12.05 -4.81 -20.58
C PHE A 406 11.44 -5.09 -19.20
N ALA A 407 11.84 -6.17 -18.54
CA ALA A 407 11.38 -6.51 -17.19
C ALA A 407 11.82 -5.48 -16.15
N LYS A 408 13.07 -5.01 -16.22
CA LYS A 408 13.58 -3.93 -15.37
C LYS A 408 12.75 -2.67 -15.52
N ASP A 409 12.52 -2.21 -16.75
CA ASP A 409 11.75 -0.99 -17.03
C ASP A 409 10.29 -1.15 -16.58
N LYS A 410 9.71 -2.33 -16.76
CA LYS A 410 8.35 -2.63 -16.31
C LYS A 410 8.22 -2.55 -14.79
N ILE A 411 9.22 -2.98 -14.03
CA ILE A 411 9.24 -2.89 -12.57
C ILE A 411 9.43 -1.44 -12.11
N LEU A 412 10.33 -0.70 -12.77
CA LEU A 412 10.65 0.69 -12.40
C LEU A 412 9.55 1.70 -12.79
N MET A 413 9.02 1.59 -14.00
CA MET A 413 8.16 2.61 -14.63
C MET A 413 6.72 2.13 -14.86
N GLY A 414 6.47 0.83 -14.69
CA GLY A 414 5.20 0.20 -15.04
C GLY A 414 5.13 -0.30 -16.48
N PRO A 415 3.98 -0.91 -16.86
CA PRO A 415 3.80 -1.50 -18.18
C PRO A 415 3.78 -0.44 -19.29
N GLU A 416 4.28 -0.82 -20.45
CA GLU A 416 4.26 -0.01 -21.68
C GLU A 416 2.83 0.12 -22.22
N ARG A 417 2.42 1.35 -22.57
CA ARG A 417 1.06 1.66 -23.03
C ARG A 417 1.01 1.80 -24.56
N ARG A 418 1.19 0.69 -25.28
CA ARG A 418 1.14 0.69 -26.77
C ARG A 418 -0.20 1.13 -27.35
N SER A 419 -1.29 0.98 -26.61
CA SER A 419 -2.63 1.37 -27.06
C SER A 419 -2.96 2.85 -26.81
N ALA A 420 -2.05 3.61 -26.18
CA ALA A 420 -2.26 5.03 -25.97
C ALA A 420 -2.02 5.76 -27.30
N GLU A 421 -3.09 6.25 -27.93
CA GLU A 421 -2.96 7.19 -29.05
C GLU A 421 -2.45 8.53 -28.50
N ILE A 422 -1.18 8.82 -28.77
CA ILE A 422 -0.56 10.10 -28.44
C ILE A 422 -0.61 10.97 -29.69
N ASP A 423 -1.16 12.18 -29.55
CA ASP A 423 -1.14 13.19 -30.61
C ASP A 423 0.29 13.45 -31.10
N GLU A 424 0.50 13.60 -32.40
CA GLU A 424 1.84 13.77 -32.98
C GLU A 424 2.56 14.97 -32.37
N LYS A 425 1.82 16.06 -32.09
CA LYS A 425 2.36 17.24 -31.41
C LYS A 425 2.94 16.90 -30.04
N ASN A 426 2.23 16.10 -29.24
CA ASN A 426 2.71 15.68 -27.93
C ASN A 426 3.92 14.74 -28.05
N LYS A 427 3.92 13.83 -29.04
CA LYS A 427 5.07 12.95 -29.32
C LYS A 427 6.32 13.77 -29.66
N ILE A 428 6.18 14.82 -30.47
CA ILE A 428 7.25 15.76 -30.80
C ILE A 428 7.75 16.49 -29.54
N ILE A 429 6.84 17.05 -28.74
CA ILE A 429 7.22 17.73 -27.50
C ILE A 429 8.00 16.79 -26.57
N THR A 430 7.52 15.56 -26.37
CA THR A 430 8.21 14.56 -25.56
C THR A 430 9.58 14.20 -26.13
N ALA A 431 9.73 14.06 -27.45
CA ALA A 431 11.04 13.79 -28.05
C ALA A 431 12.06 14.92 -27.82
N TYR A 432 11.63 16.18 -27.93
CA TYR A 432 12.48 17.33 -27.61
C TYR A 432 12.79 17.44 -26.11
N HIS A 433 11.84 17.06 -25.26
CA HIS A 433 11.99 17.02 -23.81
C HIS A 433 13.02 15.97 -23.37
N GLU A 434 12.84 14.71 -23.79
CA GLU A 434 13.75 13.61 -23.43
C GLU A 434 15.15 13.79 -24.03
N SER A 435 15.25 14.29 -25.26
CA SER A 435 16.55 14.67 -25.84
C SER A 435 17.22 15.81 -25.06
N GLY A 436 16.46 16.71 -24.45
CA GLY A 436 16.97 17.74 -23.55
C GLY A 436 17.68 17.15 -22.33
N HIS A 437 17.04 16.20 -21.64
CA HIS A 437 17.65 15.47 -20.54
C HIS A 437 18.91 14.72 -20.98
N ALA A 438 18.84 14.02 -22.12
CA ALA A 438 19.96 13.24 -22.64
C ALA A 438 21.17 14.12 -23.00
N ILE A 439 20.98 15.24 -23.70
CA ILE A 439 22.09 16.14 -24.06
C ILE A 439 22.74 16.73 -22.81
N VAL A 440 21.94 17.21 -21.85
CA VAL A 440 22.48 17.78 -20.62
C VAL A 440 23.23 16.70 -19.81
N ALA A 441 22.70 15.49 -19.70
CA ALA A 441 23.37 14.39 -19.01
C ALA A 441 24.69 13.97 -19.68
N TYR A 442 24.77 14.05 -21.01
CA TYR A 442 25.97 13.64 -21.74
C TYR A 442 27.13 14.63 -21.60
N TYR A 443 26.85 15.93 -21.68
CA TYR A 443 27.89 16.97 -21.67
C TYR A 443 28.21 17.52 -20.27
N THR A 444 27.34 17.31 -19.29
CA THR A 444 27.59 17.79 -17.93
C THR A 444 28.59 16.89 -17.24
N LYS A 445 29.69 17.48 -16.76
CA LYS A 445 30.70 16.78 -15.98
C LYS A 445 30.08 16.22 -14.68
N ASP A 446 30.49 15.03 -14.28
CA ASP A 446 30.02 14.33 -13.07
C ASP A 446 28.55 13.87 -13.09
N ALA A 447 27.81 14.13 -14.19
CA ALA A 447 26.49 13.57 -14.41
C ALA A 447 26.54 12.04 -14.50
N MET A 448 25.41 11.39 -14.23
CA MET A 448 25.32 9.94 -14.37
C MET A 448 25.31 9.56 -15.87
N PRO A 449 26.09 8.55 -16.28
CA PRO A 449 26.10 8.09 -17.66
C PRO A 449 24.72 7.67 -18.14
N ILE A 450 24.38 8.03 -19.38
CA ILE A 450 23.12 7.65 -20.01
C ILE A 450 23.17 6.19 -20.40
N ASN A 451 22.10 5.47 -20.12
CA ASN A 451 21.92 4.08 -20.54
C ASN A 451 20.93 3.95 -21.70
N LYS A 452 19.82 4.67 -21.64
CA LYS A 452 18.74 4.57 -22.63
C LYS A 452 17.84 5.81 -22.60
N ALA A 453 17.33 6.22 -23.75
CA ALA A 453 16.28 7.22 -23.86
C ALA A 453 15.08 6.65 -24.62
N THR A 454 13.86 6.88 -24.15
CA THR A 454 12.63 6.40 -24.80
C THR A 454 11.52 7.44 -24.74
N ILE A 455 10.73 7.52 -25.80
CA ILE A 455 9.50 8.32 -25.87
C ILE A 455 8.25 7.43 -25.81
N MET A 456 8.41 6.17 -25.41
CA MET A 456 7.31 5.24 -25.25
C MET A 456 6.63 5.45 -23.89
N PRO A 457 5.31 5.65 -23.86
CA PRO A 457 4.58 5.91 -22.62
C PRO A 457 4.63 4.70 -21.69
N ARG A 458 5.03 4.92 -20.44
CA ARG A 458 5.10 3.92 -19.38
C ARG A 458 4.47 4.46 -18.11
N GLY A 459 3.46 3.74 -17.60
CA GLY A 459 2.71 4.19 -16.42
C GLY A 459 2.18 5.63 -16.59
N PRO A 460 2.52 6.56 -15.69
CA PRO A 460 2.16 7.98 -15.79
C PRO A 460 3.11 8.81 -16.68
N SER A 461 4.28 8.29 -17.08
CA SER A 461 5.26 9.02 -17.88
C SER A 461 5.05 8.84 -19.38
N LEU A 462 5.30 9.90 -20.16
CA LEU A 462 5.22 9.88 -21.64
C LEU A 462 6.56 9.50 -22.29
N GLY A 463 7.67 9.76 -21.60
CA GLY A 463 9.03 9.40 -21.99
C GLY A 463 9.91 9.23 -20.76
N HIS A 464 11.13 8.75 -20.95
CA HIS A 464 12.12 8.70 -19.88
C HIS A 464 13.56 8.53 -20.41
N VAL A 465 14.50 9.23 -19.80
CA VAL A 465 15.95 8.97 -19.92
C VAL A 465 16.46 8.19 -18.70
N SER A 466 16.82 6.93 -18.94
CA SER A 466 17.45 6.08 -17.93
C SER A 466 18.95 6.36 -17.88
N MET A 467 19.42 6.74 -16.69
CA MET A 467 20.83 6.86 -16.35
C MET A 467 21.29 5.65 -15.54
N LEU A 468 22.54 5.23 -15.71
CA LEU A 468 23.13 4.07 -15.07
C LEU A 468 24.44 4.45 -14.38
N PRO A 469 24.54 4.35 -13.04
CA PRO A 469 25.79 4.57 -12.35
C PRO A 469 26.79 3.42 -12.65
N GLU A 470 28.08 3.75 -12.71
CA GLU A 470 29.13 2.75 -12.89
C GLU A 470 29.28 1.83 -11.67
N ASN A 471 29.11 2.40 -10.47
CA ASN A 471 29.19 1.74 -9.17
C ASN A 471 28.09 2.27 -8.24
N ASP A 472 27.67 1.45 -7.28
CA ASP A 472 26.79 1.90 -6.19
C ASP A 472 27.52 3.00 -5.38
N ARG A 473 26.94 4.20 -5.34
CA ARG A 473 27.52 5.35 -4.62
C ARG A 473 26.88 5.43 -3.23
N TRP A 474 27.69 5.45 -2.17
CA TRP A 474 27.20 5.69 -0.81
C TRP A 474 27.07 7.17 -0.46
N SER A 475 27.89 8.02 -1.10
CA SER A 475 27.92 9.47 -0.88
C SER A 475 28.00 10.22 -2.21
N GLU A 476 27.34 11.37 -2.29
CA GLU A 476 27.34 12.22 -3.48
C GLU A 476 28.03 13.56 -3.19
N THR A 477 28.82 14.03 -4.15
CA THR A 477 29.50 15.32 -4.07
C THR A 477 28.57 16.47 -4.47
N ARG A 478 28.90 17.70 -4.05
CA ARG A 478 28.16 18.90 -4.49
C ARG A 478 28.09 19.01 -6.02
N SER A 479 29.16 18.69 -6.73
CA SER A 479 29.20 18.74 -8.21
C SER A 479 28.19 17.77 -8.82
N GLN A 480 28.12 16.54 -8.29
CA GLN A 480 27.17 15.52 -8.76
C GLN A 480 25.71 15.90 -8.50
N LEU A 481 25.41 16.50 -7.34
CA LEU A 481 24.06 16.98 -7.03
C LEU A 481 23.66 18.13 -7.96
N LEU A 482 24.58 19.07 -8.24
CA LEU A 482 24.34 20.12 -9.23
C LEU A 482 24.12 19.54 -10.63
N ALA A 483 24.91 18.54 -11.04
CA ALA A 483 24.73 17.88 -12.32
C ALA A 483 23.35 17.19 -12.42
N GLN A 484 22.86 16.55 -11.35
CA GLN A 484 21.51 15.97 -11.31
C GLN A 484 20.41 17.02 -11.41
N MET A 485 20.61 18.19 -10.79
CA MET A 485 19.70 19.33 -10.96
C MET A 485 19.70 19.83 -12.40
N ASP A 486 20.88 19.98 -13.00
CA ASP A 486 21.04 20.46 -14.38
C ASP A 486 20.32 19.52 -15.37
N VAL A 487 20.50 18.20 -15.19
CA VAL A 487 19.77 17.19 -15.97
C VAL A 487 18.27 17.33 -15.79
N SER A 488 17.77 17.46 -14.55
CA SER A 488 16.33 17.66 -14.28
C SER A 488 15.76 18.90 -14.98
N MET A 489 16.55 19.96 -15.16
CA MET A 489 16.10 21.17 -15.87
C MET A 489 16.11 21.02 -17.40
N GLY A 490 16.84 20.04 -17.94
CA GLY A 490 17.08 19.86 -19.37
C GLY A 490 15.80 19.74 -20.21
N GLY A 491 14.82 18.95 -19.77
CA GLY A 491 13.56 18.76 -20.49
C GLY A 491 12.74 20.04 -20.63
N ARG A 492 12.55 20.79 -19.53
CA ARG A 492 11.86 22.08 -19.58
C ARG A 492 12.57 23.09 -20.47
N VAL A 493 13.88 23.21 -20.35
CA VAL A 493 14.67 24.18 -21.11
C VAL A 493 14.59 23.87 -22.60
N ALA A 494 14.65 22.59 -22.98
CA ALA A 494 14.49 22.15 -24.36
C ALA A 494 13.11 22.54 -24.93
N GLU A 495 12.03 22.35 -24.18
CA GLU A 495 10.70 22.79 -24.58
C GLU A 495 10.63 24.31 -24.80
N GLU A 496 11.12 25.09 -23.84
CA GLU A 496 11.12 26.55 -23.92
C GLU A 496 11.89 27.05 -25.15
N MET A 497 13.05 26.45 -25.44
CA MET A 497 13.89 26.86 -26.55
C MET A 497 13.27 26.61 -27.93
N ILE A 498 12.54 25.50 -28.09
CA ILE A 498 12.00 25.07 -29.38
C ILE A 498 10.58 25.57 -29.60
N PHE A 499 9.72 25.51 -28.58
CA PHE A 499 8.31 25.85 -28.69
C PHE A 499 7.96 27.25 -28.15
N GLY A 500 8.90 27.90 -27.44
CA GLY A 500 8.69 29.21 -26.84
C GLY A 500 7.97 29.16 -25.49
N HIS A 501 7.96 30.30 -24.78
CA HIS A 501 7.44 30.40 -23.41
C HIS A 501 5.94 30.07 -23.27
N GLU A 502 5.13 30.40 -24.28
CA GLU A 502 3.68 30.18 -24.24
C GLU A 502 3.28 28.71 -24.41
N ASN A 503 4.17 27.87 -24.95
CA ASN A 503 3.89 26.46 -25.26
C ASN A 503 4.57 25.49 -24.28
N ILE A 504 5.02 26.00 -23.13
CA ILE A 504 5.62 25.21 -22.05
C ILE A 504 4.55 24.27 -21.45
N THR A 505 4.86 22.96 -21.35
CA THR A 505 3.87 21.97 -20.93
C THR A 505 3.85 21.71 -19.42
N THR A 506 2.88 20.94 -18.92
CA THR A 506 2.88 20.46 -17.53
C THR A 506 3.74 19.22 -17.30
N GLY A 507 4.36 18.68 -18.35
CA GLY A 507 5.13 17.43 -18.31
C GLY A 507 6.35 17.48 -17.39
N ALA A 508 7.04 18.62 -17.31
CA ALA A 508 8.25 18.79 -16.51
C ALA A 508 8.03 18.85 -14.97
N SER A 509 6.80 18.64 -14.49
CA SER A 509 6.47 18.81 -13.06
C SER A 509 7.26 17.86 -12.14
N SER A 510 7.44 16.60 -12.55
CA SER A 510 8.24 15.62 -11.81
C SER A 510 9.72 15.99 -11.70
N ASP A 511 10.25 16.64 -12.74
CA ASP A 511 11.67 17.01 -12.81
C ASP A 511 11.93 18.22 -11.90
N PHE A 512 10.99 19.16 -11.84
CA PHE A 512 11.03 20.25 -10.88
C PHE A 512 10.92 19.78 -9.44
N ASP A 513 10.04 18.81 -9.15
CA ASP A 513 9.91 18.23 -7.81
C ASP A 513 11.24 17.58 -7.39
N SER A 514 11.87 16.84 -8.31
CA SER A 514 13.15 16.18 -8.09
C SER A 514 14.29 17.19 -7.85
N ALA A 515 14.42 18.19 -8.73
CA ALA A 515 15.43 19.24 -8.59
C ALA A 515 15.23 20.07 -7.32
N THR A 516 13.99 20.42 -6.99
CA THR A 516 13.64 21.18 -5.77
C THR A 516 13.96 20.38 -4.51
N LYS A 517 13.71 19.07 -4.53
CA LYS A 517 14.05 18.18 -3.41
C LYS A 517 15.57 18.13 -3.20
N ILE A 518 16.35 17.99 -4.28
CA ILE A 518 17.82 18.01 -4.21
C ILE A 518 18.31 19.34 -3.65
N ALA A 519 17.86 20.46 -4.20
CA ALA A 519 18.25 21.80 -3.76
C ALA A 519 17.92 22.01 -2.27
N LYS A 520 16.72 21.60 -1.83
CA LYS A 520 16.35 21.64 -0.40
C LYS A 520 17.29 20.80 0.45
N MET A 521 17.60 19.56 0.07
CA MET A 521 18.51 18.69 0.85
C MET A 521 19.93 19.25 0.92
N MET A 522 20.44 19.83 -0.18
CA MET A 522 21.75 20.50 -0.22
C MET A 522 21.84 21.62 0.81
N VAL A 523 20.80 22.43 0.91
CA VAL A 523 20.75 23.56 1.84
C VAL A 523 20.47 23.12 3.28
N THR A 524 19.55 22.18 3.48
CA THR A 524 19.00 21.90 4.81
C THR A 524 19.68 20.77 5.56
N ARG A 525 20.15 19.73 4.87
CA ARG A 525 20.71 18.53 5.49
C ARG A 525 22.19 18.35 5.24
N PHE A 526 22.66 18.72 4.05
CA PHE A 526 24.05 18.48 3.65
C PHE A 526 25.01 19.60 4.00
N GLY A 527 24.50 20.76 4.46
CA GLY A 527 25.34 21.92 4.81
C GLY A 527 26.17 22.44 3.63
N MET A 528 25.65 22.33 2.40
CA MET A 528 26.36 22.73 1.17
C MET A 528 26.11 24.19 0.78
N CYS A 529 25.54 24.99 1.69
CA CYS A 529 25.29 26.41 1.51
C CYS A 529 26.27 27.22 2.37
N GLU A 530 27.08 28.07 1.73
CA GLU A 530 28.08 28.89 2.43
C GLU A 530 27.44 29.91 3.39
N LYS A 531 26.28 30.45 3.01
CA LYS A 531 25.60 31.51 3.77
C LYS A 531 24.91 31.01 5.04
N LEU A 532 24.32 29.80 4.98
CA LEU A 532 23.66 29.16 6.11
C LEU A 532 24.63 28.30 6.94
N GLY A 533 25.83 28.04 6.42
CA GLY A 533 26.87 27.28 7.11
C GLY A 533 26.60 25.77 7.15
N VAL A 534 27.45 25.07 7.89
CA VAL A 534 27.42 23.60 7.99
C VAL A 534 26.53 23.19 9.17
N MET A 535 25.22 23.31 9.01
CA MET A 535 24.24 22.89 10.02
C MET A 535 23.04 22.15 9.41
N THR A 536 22.35 21.37 10.22
CA THR A 536 21.18 20.59 9.81
C THR A 536 19.88 21.22 10.29
N TYR A 537 18.96 21.47 9.37
CA TYR A 537 17.61 21.96 9.62
C TYR A 537 16.61 20.81 9.40
N THR A 538 16.36 20.01 10.43
CA THR A 538 15.52 18.81 10.33
C THR A 538 14.03 19.15 10.22
N ASP A 539 13.57 20.09 11.02
CA ASP A 539 12.19 20.55 11.02
C ASP A 539 12.14 22.05 10.69
N MET A 540 11.63 22.38 9.50
CA MET A 540 11.52 23.76 9.04
C MET A 540 10.57 24.56 9.92
N THR A 541 9.56 23.90 10.49
CA THR A 541 8.48 24.55 11.26
C THR A 541 8.96 25.12 12.59
N GLU A 542 10.05 24.58 13.14
CA GLU A 542 10.67 25.05 14.38
C GLU A 542 11.65 26.22 14.17
N GLN A 543 11.96 26.56 12.93
CA GLN A 543 12.94 27.60 12.60
C GLN A 543 12.32 29.00 12.56
N SER A 544 13.15 30.03 12.75
CA SER A 544 12.70 31.42 12.64
C SER A 544 12.25 31.75 11.21
N PRO A 545 11.27 32.66 11.02
CA PRO A 545 10.83 33.07 9.69
C PRO A 545 11.96 33.61 8.80
N GLU A 546 12.95 34.27 9.39
CA GLU A 546 14.13 34.78 8.69
C GLU A 546 14.99 33.63 8.14
N THR A 547 15.15 32.57 8.94
CA THR A 547 15.90 31.38 8.53
C THR A 547 15.17 30.64 7.41
N GLN A 548 13.86 30.48 7.53
CA GLN A 548 13.03 29.88 6.48
C GLN A 548 13.12 30.67 5.17
N ALA A 549 13.01 32.00 5.24
CA ALA A 549 13.13 32.88 4.07
C ALA A 549 14.54 32.80 3.43
N ALA A 550 15.59 32.71 4.26
CA ALA A 550 16.96 32.53 3.78
C ALA A 550 17.11 31.19 3.05
N VAL A 551 16.63 30.08 3.62
CA VAL A 551 16.64 28.75 2.99
C VAL A 551 15.90 28.78 1.65
N GLU A 552 14.70 29.34 1.60
CA GLU A 552 13.94 29.45 0.35
C GLU A 552 14.68 30.24 -0.72
N GLN A 553 15.31 31.35 -0.33
CA GLN A 553 16.04 32.20 -1.26
C GLN A 553 17.24 31.45 -1.87
N GLU A 554 18.00 30.72 -1.06
CA GLU A 554 19.14 29.93 -1.54
C GLU A 554 18.69 28.78 -2.46
N VAL A 555 17.57 28.12 -2.15
CA VAL A 555 16.98 27.10 -3.03
C VAL A 555 16.60 27.70 -4.39
N ARG A 556 15.97 28.89 -4.41
CA ARG A 556 15.62 29.57 -5.67
C ARG A 556 16.86 29.92 -6.50
N ILE A 557 17.94 30.36 -5.85
CA ILE A 557 19.21 30.67 -6.52
C ILE A 557 19.78 29.41 -7.19
N LEU A 558 19.90 28.31 -6.44
CA LEU A 558 20.43 27.04 -6.96
C LEU A 558 19.64 26.52 -8.17
N LEU A 559 18.30 26.58 -8.09
CA LEU A 559 17.43 26.14 -9.19
C LEU A 559 17.56 27.04 -10.42
N LYS A 560 17.64 28.37 -10.21
CA LYS A 560 17.81 29.32 -11.32
C LYS A 560 19.15 29.14 -12.02
N GLU A 561 20.24 29.02 -11.25
CA GLU A 561 21.57 28.80 -11.82
C GLU A 561 21.63 27.48 -12.61
N SER A 562 20.98 26.43 -12.11
CA SER A 562 20.86 25.15 -12.80
C SER A 562 20.10 25.26 -14.12
N TYR A 563 18.99 26.00 -14.12
CA TYR A 563 18.22 26.32 -15.33
C TYR A 563 19.07 27.07 -16.37
N ASP A 564 19.81 28.09 -15.94
CA ASP A 564 20.64 28.92 -16.80
C ASP A 564 21.84 28.13 -17.38
N ARG A 565 22.43 27.21 -16.61
CA ARG A 565 23.47 26.28 -17.08
C ARG A 565 22.93 25.34 -18.14
N ALA A 566 21.79 24.68 -17.88
CA ALA A 566 21.15 23.79 -18.86
C ALA A 566 20.79 24.54 -20.16
N LYS A 567 20.30 25.78 -20.05
CA LYS A 567 19.99 26.66 -21.20
C LYS A 567 21.22 27.01 -22.02
N THR A 568 22.34 27.30 -21.37
CA THR A 568 23.60 27.61 -22.07
C THR A 568 24.12 26.38 -22.80
N LEU A 569 24.03 25.20 -22.18
CA LEU A 569 24.48 23.94 -22.75
C LEU A 569 23.65 23.54 -23.97
N LEU A 570 22.32 23.58 -23.88
CA LEU A 570 21.42 23.25 -25.01
C LEU A 570 21.53 24.25 -26.17
N LYS A 571 21.80 25.54 -25.88
CA LYS A 571 22.11 26.54 -26.93
C LYS A 571 23.41 26.25 -27.66
N THR A 572 24.40 25.70 -26.97
CA THR A 572 25.70 25.36 -27.57
C THR A 572 25.57 24.14 -28.49
N HIS A 573 24.74 23.16 -28.09
CA HIS A 573 24.56 21.88 -28.80
C HIS A 573 23.19 21.74 -29.50
N THR A 574 22.70 22.82 -30.13
CA THR A 574 21.37 22.84 -30.75
C THR A 574 21.24 21.87 -31.93
N LYS A 575 22.32 21.61 -32.67
CA LYS A 575 22.29 20.68 -33.81
C LYS A 575 22.15 19.25 -33.34
N GLU A 576 22.92 18.87 -32.34
CA GLU A 576 22.94 17.55 -31.71
C GLU A 576 21.60 17.28 -31.00
N HIS A 577 21.03 18.28 -30.32
CA HIS A 577 19.70 18.20 -29.71
C HIS A 577 18.62 17.88 -30.74
N LYS A 578 18.61 18.59 -31.87
CA LYS A 578 17.66 18.32 -32.95
C LYS A 578 17.84 16.92 -33.56
N ASN A 579 19.07 16.52 -33.86
CA ASN A 579 19.35 15.20 -34.42
C ASN A 579 18.89 14.07 -33.49
N LEU A 580 19.08 14.24 -32.18
CA LEU A 580 18.66 13.27 -31.19
C LEU A 580 17.14 13.21 -31.05
N ALA A 581 16.45 14.36 -31.08
CA ALA A 581 14.99 14.42 -31.07
C ALA A 581 14.39 13.74 -32.32
N ASP A 582 14.93 14.02 -33.50
CA ASP A 582 14.48 13.41 -34.76
C ASP A 582 14.71 11.89 -34.75
N ALA A 583 15.85 11.43 -34.21
CA ALA A 583 16.12 10.01 -34.03
C ALA A 583 15.16 9.34 -33.03
N LEU A 584 14.81 10.00 -31.93
CA LEU A 584 13.80 9.50 -30.98
C LEU A 584 12.43 9.39 -31.63
N LEU A 585 12.05 10.33 -32.50
CA LEU A 585 10.78 10.26 -33.24
C LEU A 585 10.75 9.09 -34.23
N MET A 586 11.89 8.76 -34.84
CA MET A 586 12.00 7.67 -35.81
C MET A 586 12.07 6.28 -35.15
N TYR A 587 12.86 6.13 -34.09
CA TYR A 587 13.16 4.82 -33.48
C TYR A 587 12.46 4.56 -32.16
N GLU A 588 11.84 5.58 -31.55
CA GLU A 588 11.11 5.58 -30.27
C GLU A 588 11.94 5.27 -29.02
N THR A 589 13.01 4.48 -29.16
CA THR A 589 13.92 4.07 -28.08
C THR A 589 15.34 3.96 -28.61
N LEU A 590 16.28 4.61 -27.93
CA LEU A 590 17.71 4.64 -28.27
C LEU A 590 18.54 4.17 -27.08
N ASP A 591 19.50 3.27 -27.35
CA ASP A 591 20.46 2.79 -26.36
C ASP A 591 21.67 3.73 -26.25
N ALA A 592 22.43 3.65 -25.15
CA ALA A 592 23.60 4.52 -24.91
C ALA A 592 24.58 4.60 -26.10
N LYS A 593 24.86 3.45 -26.74
CA LYS A 593 25.75 3.38 -27.91
C LYS A 593 25.16 4.10 -29.11
N GLU A 594 23.86 3.98 -29.33
CA GLU A 594 23.15 4.61 -30.43
C GLU A 594 23.09 6.13 -30.21
N ILE A 595 22.81 6.57 -28.98
CA ILE A 595 22.87 7.98 -28.59
C ILE A 595 24.26 8.55 -28.89
N GLN A 596 25.33 7.86 -28.46
CA GLN A 596 26.70 8.31 -28.73
C GLN A 596 26.98 8.44 -30.24
N LEU A 597 26.56 7.47 -31.06
CA LEU A 597 26.73 7.53 -32.51
C LEU A 597 26.01 8.72 -33.14
N ILE A 598 24.78 9.01 -32.70
CA ILE A 598 24.00 10.16 -33.18
C ILE A 598 24.67 11.48 -32.79
N LEU A 599 25.20 11.57 -31.57
CA LEU A 599 25.92 12.76 -31.10
C LEU A 599 27.24 12.99 -31.85
N GLU A 600 27.90 11.92 -32.30
CA GLU A 600 29.06 11.97 -33.18
C GLU A 600 28.69 12.27 -34.66
N GLY A 601 27.40 12.37 -34.99
CA GLY A 601 26.90 12.64 -36.34
C GLY A 601 26.93 11.44 -37.29
N LYS A 602 27.05 10.21 -36.76
CA LYS A 602 27.01 8.96 -37.52
C LYS A 602 25.57 8.45 -37.66
N ALA A 603 25.24 7.91 -38.83
CA ALA A 603 23.95 7.27 -39.05
C ALA A 603 23.88 5.93 -38.28
N LEU A 604 22.71 5.63 -37.72
CA LEU A 604 22.44 4.31 -37.14
C LEU A 604 22.23 3.29 -38.27
N GLU A 605 22.85 2.11 -38.13
CA GLU A 605 22.49 0.96 -38.95
C GLU A 605 21.03 0.57 -38.64
N THR A 606 20.26 0.30 -39.68
CA THR A 606 18.82 0.01 -39.57
C THR A 606 18.62 -1.29 -38.79
N ARG A 607 17.79 -1.24 -37.75
CA ARG A 607 17.50 -2.36 -36.83
C ARG A 607 16.70 -3.49 -37.47
#